data_AF-A0A2A6BI54-F1
#
_entry.id   AF-A0A2A6BI54-F1
#
_cell.length_a   1.000
_cell.length_b   1.000
_cell.length_c   1.000
_cell.angle_alpha   90.00
_cell.angle_beta   90.00
_cell.angle_gamma   90.00
#
_symmetry.space_group_name_H-M   'P 1'
#
loop_
_entity.id
_entity.type
_entity.pdbx_description
1 polymer ?
#
loop_
_entity_poly.entity_id
_entity_poly.type
_entity_poly.pdbx_seq_one_letter_code
_entity_poly.pdbx_strand_id
1 'polypeptide(L)'
;METRAAKRAKIDVSTLAPIEKLPRELLHAIVEYAMNAIPQLRLSSQMLRKTIDEIIRRSTPPIRKLTVKGGIDDDDKSQIQIFIPRKKSALFTLRLKMQNLSGKRQIKEETDCSNKEELKVYLVDLTQVASNKNWLAYIRECLGNTIEKVLLLDRMSKDDLRYISKLLENFRFPHLEIRPEIMNDDVANHLLETCRSGNVDHLTLEVGEIKMSDPVKLLLDLSSIVRSLHVIQKSLGAEHFLSRNFFFGTFDADWPAIILQMFSKKLDRLNINNHTYPAYISRPGGDLLIERIVSLGKKVWFLATCKAYATQPIVQKENNYTIRAVSTFLEVKHAEIQPIGY
;
A
#
# COMPACT_ATOMS: atom_id res chain seq x y z
N MET A 1 -30.88 49.29 6.94
CA MET A 1 -30.07 48.34 7.74
C MET A 1 -31.01 47.61 8.67
N GLU A 2 -31.60 46.50 8.21
CA GLU A 2 -32.45 45.63 9.05
C GLU A 2 -31.74 44.29 9.26
N THR A 3 -31.54 43.98 10.53
CA THR A 3 -30.90 42.78 11.06
C THR A 3 -31.81 41.57 10.85
N ARG A 4 -31.42 40.65 9.96
CA ARG A 4 -31.96 39.28 9.89
C ARG A 4 -31.53 38.50 11.15
N ALA A 5 -32.20 38.75 12.27
CA ALA A 5 -32.18 37.89 13.44
C ALA A 5 -32.91 36.59 13.06
N ALA A 6 -32.15 35.53 12.82
CA ALA A 6 -32.67 34.21 12.47
C ALA A 6 -33.48 33.63 13.64
N LYS A 7 -34.81 33.71 13.53
CA LYS A 7 -35.78 32.98 14.35
C LYS A 7 -35.56 31.48 14.09
N ARG A 8 -34.75 30.81 14.91
CA ARG A 8 -34.70 29.33 14.95
C ARG A 8 -36.07 28.85 15.43
N ALA A 9 -36.95 28.51 14.50
CA ALA A 9 -38.19 27.82 14.83
C ALA A 9 -37.83 26.54 15.60
N LYS A 10 -38.35 26.40 16.83
CA LYS A 10 -38.27 25.14 17.58
C LYS A 10 -39.05 24.11 16.76
N ILE A 11 -38.34 23.14 16.19
CA ILE A 11 -38.96 22.02 15.49
C ILE A 11 -39.71 21.21 16.54
N ASP A 12 -41.02 21.08 16.37
CA ASP A 12 -41.84 20.24 17.23
C ASP A 12 -41.57 18.77 16.91
N VAL A 13 -40.90 18.09 17.84
CA VAL A 13 -40.48 16.69 17.72
C VAL A 13 -41.69 15.78 17.48
N SER A 14 -42.90 16.17 17.90
CA SER A 14 -44.15 15.43 17.67
C SER A 14 -44.39 15.15 16.19
N THR A 15 -44.08 16.13 15.35
CA THR A 15 -44.40 16.16 13.91
C THR A 15 -43.42 15.35 13.05
N LEU A 16 -42.30 14.91 13.62
CA LEU A 16 -41.29 14.14 12.89
C LEU A 16 -41.77 12.71 12.61
N ALA A 17 -41.35 12.18 11.46
CA ALA A 17 -41.59 10.79 11.11
C ALA A 17 -40.88 9.86 12.12
N PRO A 18 -41.38 8.63 12.36
CA PRO A 18 -40.77 7.70 13.31
C PRO A 18 -39.26 7.46 13.06
N ILE A 19 -38.83 7.42 11.80
CA ILE A 19 -37.42 7.25 11.43
C ILE A 19 -36.55 8.47 11.79
N GLU A 20 -37.11 9.68 11.78
CA GLU A 20 -36.42 10.92 12.14
C GLU A 20 -36.28 11.08 13.66
N LYS A 21 -37.10 10.36 14.43
CA LYS A 21 -37.04 10.28 15.89
C LYS A 21 -35.99 9.29 16.40
N LEU A 22 -35.40 8.48 15.52
CA LEU A 22 -34.39 7.51 15.92
C LEU A 22 -33.11 8.19 16.42
N PRO A 23 -32.44 7.63 17.44
CA PRO A 23 -31.07 7.98 17.77
C PRO A 23 -30.15 7.91 16.56
N ARG A 24 -29.19 8.82 16.52
CA ARG A 24 -28.29 9.00 15.37
C ARG A 24 -27.50 7.73 15.04
N GLU A 25 -27.16 6.96 16.06
CA GLU A 25 -26.41 5.72 15.98
C GLU A 25 -27.23 4.62 15.28
N LEU A 26 -28.54 4.54 15.56
CA LEU A 26 -29.43 3.60 14.88
C LEU A 26 -29.65 4.00 13.43
N LEU A 27 -29.81 5.29 13.15
CA LEU A 27 -29.91 5.78 11.78
C LEU A 27 -28.62 5.49 11.00
N HIS A 28 -27.45 5.63 11.64
CA HIS A 28 -26.18 5.26 11.05
C HIS A 28 -26.13 3.78 10.68
N ALA A 29 -26.50 2.89 11.61
CA ALA A 29 -26.54 1.45 11.36
C ALA A 29 -27.51 1.09 10.22
N ILE A 30 -28.68 1.74 10.16
CA ILE A 30 -29.65 1.55 9.06
C ILE A 30 -29.05 1.99 7.72
N VAL A 31 -28.35 3.12 7.68
CA VAL A 31 -27.70 3.63 6.45
C VAL A 31 -26.58 2.69 6.00
N GLU A 32 -25.79 2.16 6.92
CA GLU A 32 -24.74 1.16 6.61
C GLU A 32 -25.33 -0.16 6.12
N TYR A 33 -26.46 -0.60 6.69
CA TYR A 33 -27.15 -1.82 6.29
C TYR A 33 -27.85 -1.69 4.92
N ALA A 34 -28.55 -0.58 4.68
CA ALA A 34 -29.40 -0.36 3.52
C ALA A 34 -28.83 0.69 2.56
N MET A 35 -27.55 0.57 2.19
CA MET A 35 -26.88 1.54 1.31
C MET A 35 -27.60 1.79 -0.02
N ASN A 36 -28.30 0.78 -0.55
CA ASN A 36 -29.05 0.88 -1.80
C ASN A 36 -30.30 1.78 -1.70
N ALA A 37 -30.84 1.97 -0.49
CA ALA A 37 -32.02 2.80 -0.23
C ALA A 37 -31.66 4.27 0.07
N ILE A 38 -30.37 4.59 0.21
CA ILE A 38 -29.90 5.94 0.54
C ILE A 38 -30.44 7.01 -0.43
N PRO A 39 -30.44 6.83 -1.77
CA PRO A 39 -30.97 7.83 -2.69
C PRO A 39 -32.43 8.18 -2.39
N GLN A 40 -33.28 7.19 -2.12
CA GLN A 40 -34.69 7.36 -1.81
C GLN A 40 -34.88 8.01 -0.44
N LEU A 41 -34.12 7.58 0.57
CA LEU A 41 -34.15 8.19 1.90
C LEU A 41 -33.77 9.68 1.85
N ARG A 42 -32.80 10.07 1.03
CA ARG A 42 -32.42 11.48 0.83
C ARG A 42 -33.51 12.31 0.15
N LEU A 43 -34.43 11.69 -0.60
CA LEU A 43 -35.56 12.38 -1.24
C LEU A 43 -36.79 12.48 -0.33
N SER A 44 -36.88 11.66 0.71
CA SER A 44 -38.06 11.58 1.57
C SER A 44 -38.26 12.79 2.50
N SER A 45 -37.18 13.40 3.00
CA SER A 45 -37.23 14.57 3.88
C SER A 45 -35.91 15.36 3.85
N GLN A 46 -36.00 16.68 4.05
CA GLN A 46 -34.83 17.54 4.18
C GLN A 46 -33.98 17.21 5.42
N MET A 47 -34.61 16.82 6.52
CA MET A 47 -33.91 16.46 7.76
C MET A 47 -33.16 15.15 7.60
N LEU A 48 -33.80 14.13 7.01
CA LEU A 48 -33.14 12.87 6.67
C LEU A 48 -31.99 13.09 5.71
N ARG A 49 -32.19 13.87 4.64
CA ARG A 49 -31.12 14.22 3.70
C ARG A 49 -29.91 14.83 4.41
N LYS A 50 -30.12 15.82 5.27
CA LYS A 50 -29.04 16.48 6.01
C LYS A 50 -28.30 15.50 6.93
N THR A 51 -29.04 14.66 7.64
CA THR A 51 -28.47 13.70 8.61
C THR A 51 -27.70 12.60 7.89
N ILE A 52 -28.25 12.08 6.79
CA ILE A 52 -27.59 11.10 5.92
C ILE A 52 -26.35 11.70 5.29
N ASP A 53 -26.40 12.93 4.77
CA ASP A 53 -25.24 13.60 4.20
C ASP A 53 -24.13 13.78 5.26
N GLU A 54 -24.49 14.08 6.51
CA GLU A 54 -23.54 14.16 7.62
C GLU A 54 -22.95 12.80 8.00
N ILE A 55 -23.78 11.75 8.03
CA ILE A 55 -23.36 10.36 8.26
C ILE A 55 -22.37 9.92 7.17
N ILE A 56 -22.70 10.16 5.90
CA ILE A 56 -21.86 9.80 4.76
C ILE A 56 -20.51 10.50 4.84
N ARG A 57 -20.46 11.79 5.24
CA ARG A 57 -19.19 12.50 5.42
C ARG A 57 -18.33 11.93 6.56
N ARG A 58 -18.96 11.39 7.61
CA ARG A 58 -18.26 10.88 8.80
C ARG A 58 -17.87 9.41 8.72
N SER A 59 -18.69 8.58 8.10
CA SER A 59 -18.31 7.20 7.80
C SER A 59 -17.04 7.26 6.95
N THR A 60 -16.14 6.29 7.01
CA THR A 60 -14.99 6.22 6.10
C THR A 60 -14.97 4.84 5.47
N PRO A 61 -15.12 4.72 4.15
CA PRO A 61 -15.02 3.41 3.53
C PRO A 61 -13.58 2.94 3.71
N PRO A 62 -13.33 1.76 4.28
CA PRO A 62 -12.02 1.17 4.22
C PRO A 62 -11.69 0.94 2.75
N ILE A 63 -10.69 1.67 2.25
CA ILE A 63 -10.13 1.43 0.94
C ILE A 63 -9.19 0.25 1.09
N ARG A 64 -9.47 -0.80 0.32
CA ARG A 64 -8.62 -1.99 0.30
C ARG A 64 -7.30 -1.70 -0.38
N LYS A 65 -7.37 -1.04 -1.54
CA LYS A 65 -6.20 -0.87 -2.38
C LYS A 65 -6.29 0.41 -3.20
N LEU A 66 -5.20 1.17 -3.21
CA LEU A 66 -4.97 2.26 -4.14
C LEU A 66 -3.83 1.86 -5.06
N THR A 67 -4.06 1.80 -6.36
CA THR A 67 -3.00 1.56 -7.34
C THR A 67 -2.78 2.85 -8.12
N VAL A 68 -1.53 3.28 -8.26
CA VAL A 68 -1.16 4.36 -9.16
C VAL A 68 -0.29 3.76 -10.25
N LYS A 69 -0.68 3.96 -11.50
CA LYS A 69 0.04 3.50 -12.68
C LYS A 69 0.60 4.71 -13.43
N GLY A 70 1.89 4.70 -13.70
CA GLY A 70 2.47 5.61 -14.69
C GLY A 70 1.96 5.30 -16.10
N GLY A 71 2.07 6.27 -17.00
CA GLY A 71 1.93 6.02 -18.43
C GLY A 71 2.99 5.04 -18.93
N ILE A 72 2.61 4.07 -19.75
CA ILE A 72 3.56 3.14 -20.37
C ILE A 72 4.18 3.77 -21.62
N ASP A 73 3.34 4.43 -22.42
CA ASP A 73 3.69 5.14 -23.65
C ASP A 73 3.45 6.66 -23.50
N ASP A 74 4.01 7.48 -24.40
CA ASP A 74 3.84 8.95 -24.38
C ASP A 74 2.37 9.40 -24.46
N ASP A 75 1.50 8.53 -25.01
CA ASP A 75 0.05 8.77 -25.09
C ASP A 75 -0.74 8.24 -23.87
N ASP A 76 -0.12 7.37 -23.07
CA ASP A 76 -0.78 6.77 -21.91
C ASP A 76 -0.67 7.72 -20.71
N LYS A 77 -1.83 8.19 -20.27
CA LYS A 77 -1.89 9.07 -19.09
C LYS A 77 -1.70 8.26 -17.83
N SER A 78 -0.92 8.79 -16.90
CA SER A 78 -0.85 8.26 -15.53
C SER A 78 -2.27 8.22 -14.91
N GLN A 79 -2.61 7.11 -14.27
CA GLN A 79 -3.94 6.88 -13.69
C GLN A 79 -3.86 6.40 -12.25
N ILE A 80 -4.78 6.88 -11.43
CA ILE A 80 -5.06 6.34 -10.10
C ILE A 80 -6.26 5.41 -10.21
N GLN A 81 -6.10 4.17 -9.76
CA GLN A 81 -7.14 3.18 -9.64
C GLN A 81 -7.47 2.97 -8.16
N ILE A 82 -8.72 3.23 -7.77
CA ILE A 82 -9.19 3.09 -6.39
C ILE A 82 -10.06 1.84 -6.30
N PHE A 83 -9.63 0.86 -5.50
CA PHE A 83 -10.32 -0.41 -5.33
C PHE A 83 -11.12 -0.42 -4.03
N ILE A 84 -12.42 -0.65 -4.17
CA ILE A 84 -13.37 -0.60 -3.05
C ILE A 84 -14.19 -1.88 -3.03
N PRO A 85 -14.43 -2.49 -1.85
CA PRO A 85 -15.33 -3.63 -1.74
C PRO A 85 -16.69 -3.31 -2.36
N ARG A 86 -17.23 -4.18 -3.21
CA ARG A 86 -18.51 -3.96 -3.91
C ARG A 86 -19.62 -3.57 -2.95
N LYS A 87 -19.68 -4.22 -1.78
CA LYS A 87 -20.63 -3.89 -0.70
C LYS A 87 -20.60 -2.41 -0.30
N LYS A 88 -19.42 -1.76 -0.28
CA LYS A 88 -19.23 -0.35 0.13
C LYS A 88 -19.18 0.64 -1.04
N SER A 89 -19.19 0.14 -2.27
CA SER A 89 -19.03 0.98 -3.45
C SER A 89 -20.13 2.02 -3.64
N ALA A 90 -21.39 1.69 -3.32
CA ALA A 90 -22.51 2.61 -3.42
C ALA A 90 -22.30 3.89 -2.57
N LEU A 91 -21.77 3.72 -1.35
CA LEU A 91 -21.44 4.82 -0.45
C LEU A 91 -20.32 5.70 -1.02
N PHE A 92 -19.29 5.10 -1.60
CA PHE A 92 -18.22 5.85 -2.23
C PHE A 92 -18.69 6.62 -3.46
N THR A 93 -19.45 5.99 -4.36
CA THR A 93 -20.07 6.66 -5.52
C THR A 93 -20.94 7.83 -5.07
N LEU A 94 -21.66 7.70 -3.95
CA LEU A 94 -22.47 8.78 -3.41
C LEU A 94 -21.62 9.95 -2.90
N ARG A 95 -20.47 9.71 -2.26
CA ARG A 95 -19.53 10.79 -1.88
C ARG A 95 -18.98 11.52 -3.08
N LEU A 96 -18.56 10.78 -4.10
CA LEU A 96 -18.10 11.37 -5.35
C LEU A 96 -19.18 12.27 -5.97
N LYS A 97 -20.45 11.83 -5.94
CA LYS A 97 -21.60 12.64 -6.38
C LYS A 97 -21.78 13.90 -5.53
N MET A 98 -21.68 13.79 -4.21
CA MET A 98 -21.82 14.93 -3.28
C MET A 98 -20.74 16.00 -3.48
N GLN A 99 -19.54 15.59 -3.89
CA GLN A 99 -18.43 16.51 -4.19
C GLN A 99 -18.42 16.99 -5.65
N ASN A 100 -19.48 16.72 -6.42
CA ASN A 100 -19.58 17.03 -7.86
C ASN A 100 -18.45 16.43 -8.72
N LEU A 101 -17.85 15.31 -8.28
CA LEU A 101 -16.80 14.60 -9.01
C LEU A 101 -17.36 13.61 -10.03
N SER A 102 -18.58 13.11 -9.84
CA SER A 102 -19.18 12.08 -10.69
C SER A 102 -19.75 12.61 -12.02
N GLY A 103 -20.06 13.90 -12.12
CA GLY A 103 -20.72 14.50 -13.28
C GLY A 103 -19.74 14.90 -14.40
N LYS A 104 -18.45 14.86 -14.11
CA LYS A 104 -17.37 15.15 -15.06
C LYS A 104 -16.80 13.81 -15.50
N ARG A 105 -16.32 13.67 -16.75
CA ARG A 105 -15.73 12.46 -17.36
C ARG A 105 -14.41 11.98 -16.67
N GLN A 106 -14.28 12.17 -15.37
CA GLN A 106 -13.03 12.05 -14.61
C GLN A 106 -12.93 10.72 -13.90
N ILE A 107 -14.07 10.07 -13.61
CA ILE A 107 -14.10 8.81 -12.88
C ILE A 107 -14.85 7.77 -13.71
N LYS A 108 -14.11 6.81 -14.24
CA LYS A 108 -14.71 5.62 -14.88
C LYS A 108 -14.88 4.52 -13.85
N GLU A 109 -16.00 3.83 -13.94
CA GLU A 109 -16.36 2.73 -13.07
C GLU A 109 -16.15 1.42 -13.82
N GLU A 110 -15.33 0.52 -13.27
CA GLU A 110 -15.04 -0.78 -13.85
C GLU A 110 -15.22 -1.88 -12.81
N THR A 111 -15.59 -3.08 -13.27
CA THR A 111 -15.63 -4.27 -12.43
C THR A 111 -14.35 -5.05 -12.69
N ASP A 112 -13.60 -5.35 -11.63
CA ASP A 112 -12.39 -6.16 -11.75
C ASP A 112 -12.79 -7.63 -11.95
N CYS A 113 -12.82 -8.09 -13.19
CA CYS A 113 -13.16 -9.47 -13.54
C CYS A 113 -12.10 -10.49 -13.09
N SER A 114 -10.90 -10.03 -12.71
CA SER A 114 -9.79 -10.92 -12.34
C SER A 114 -9.80 -11.31 -10.85
N ASN A 115 -10.57 -10.60 -10.03
CA ASN A 115 -10.47 -10.71 -8.58
C ASN A 115 -11.60 -11.54 -7.95
N LYS A 116 -11.21 -12.50 -7.12
CA LYS A 116 -12.13 -13.25 -6.25
C LYS A 116 -12.83 -12.37 -5.21
N GLU A 117 -12.31 -11.17 -4.94
CA GLU A 117 -12.72 -10.32 -3.82
C GLU A 117 -13.90 -9.37 -4.09
N GLU A 118 -14.62 -9.51 -5.21
CA GLU A 118 -15.74 -8.61 -5.57
C GLU A 118 -15.37 -7.11 -5.37
N LEU A 119 -14.29 -6.68 -5.98
CA LEU A 119 -13.85 -5.28 -5.91
C LEU A 119 -14.42 -4.48 -7.07
N LYS A 120 -14.70 -3.21 -6.78
CA LYS A 120 -15.10 -2.22 -7.77
C LYS A 120 -13.98 -1.21 -7.94
N VAL A 121 -13.66 -0.88 -9.18
CA VAL A 121 -12.53 -0.03 -9.55
C VAL A 121 -13.04 1.31 -10.01
N TYR A 122 -12.46 2.38 -9.47
CA TYR A 122 -12.67 3.74 -9.92
C TYR A 122 -11.38 4.26 -10.53
N LEU A 123 -11.41 4.60 -11.81
CA LEU A 123 -10.25 5.11 -12.54
C LEU A 123 -10.28 6.62 -12.57
N VAL A 124 -9.16 7.24 -12.19
CA VAL A 124 -8.95 8.68 -12.20
C VAL A 124 -7.71 8.99 -13.04
N ASP A 125 -7.84 9.94 -13.95
CA ASP A 125 -6.72 10.50 -14.72
C ASP A 125 -5.93 11.52 -13.89
N LEU A 126 -4.62 11.27 -13.65
CA LEU A 126 -3.74 12.14 -12.86
C LEU A 126 -3.58 13.54 -13.48
N THR A 127 -3.67 13.68 -14.80
CA THR A 127 -3.56 15.00 -15.45
C THR A 127 -4.71 15.93 -15.04
N GLN A 128 -5.89 15.35 -14.78
CA GLN A 128 -7.04 16.08 -14.29
C GLN A 128 -6.90 16.47 -12.82
N VAL A 129 -6.20 15.63 -12.04
CA VAL A 129 -5.84 15.91 -10.65
C VAL A 129 -4.88 17.09 -10.57
N ALA A 130 -3.82 17.07 -11.39
CA ALA A 130 -2.81 18.13 -11.43
C ALA A 130 -3.42 19.48 -11.82
N SER A 131 -4.38 19.48 -12.76
CA SER A 131 -5.02 20.70 -13.26
C SER A 131 -5.98 21.35 -12.27
N ASN A 132 -6.47 20.62 -11.26
CA ASN A 132 -7.48 21.12 -10.32
C ASN A 132 -7.01 20.96 -8.88
N LYS A 133 -6.51 22.05 -8.29
CA LYS A 133 -6.01 22.09 -6.90
C LYS A 133 -7.03 21.58 -5.86
N ASN A 134 -8.33 21.76 -6.10
CA ASN A 134 -9.38 21.32 -5.18
C ASN A 134 -9.67 19.83 -5.28
N TRP A 135 -9.31 19.18 -6.40
CA TRP A 135 -9.58 17.77 -6.63
C TRP A 135 -8.92 16.89 -5.57
N LEU A 136 -7.66 17.20 -5.20
CA LEU A 136 -6.94 16.47 -4.16
C LEU A 136 -7.69 16.50 -2.84
N ALA A 137 -8.20 17.67 -2.43
CA ALA A 137 -8.98 17.80 -1.21
C ALA A 137 -10.27 16.95 -1.27
N TYR A 138 -10.99 16.97 -2.40
CA TYR A 138 -12.23 16.21 -2.55
C TYR A 138 -12.03 14.71 -2.52
N ILE A 139 -10.99 14.21 -3.18
CA ILE A 139 -10.65 12.79 -3.15
C ILE A 139 -10.18 12.37 -1.78
N ARG A 140 -9.33 13.16 -1.12
CA ARG A 140 -8.94 12.87 0.25
C ARG A 140 -10.16 12.74 1.18
N GLU A 141 -11.12 13.65 1.07
CA GLU A 141 -12.38 13.58 1.85
C GLU A 141 -13.20 12.32 1.52
N CYS A 142 -13.21 11.89 0.25
CA CYS A 142 -13.90 10.66 -0.16
C CYS A 142 -13.18 9.39 0.33
N LEU A 143 -11.85 9.40 0.32
CA LEU A 143 -11.01 8.27 0.65
C LEU A 143 -10.93 8.02 2.17
N GLY A 144 -11.01 9.08 2.96
CA GLY A 144 -10.77 9.00 4.40
C GLY A 144 -9.30 9.13 4.74
N ASN A 145 -8.86 8.51 5.85
CA ASN A 145 -7.50 8.64 6.36
C ASN A 145 -6.73 7.31 6.38
N THR A 146 -7.32 6.23 5.85
CA THR A 146 -6.72 4.89 5.94
C THR A 146 -6.92 4.16 4.63
N ILE A 147 -5.80 3.67 4.08
CA ILE A 147 -5.75 2.84 2.88
C ILE A 147 -5.01 1.57 3.28
N GLU A 148 -5.56 0.39 3.06
CA GLU A 148 -4.91 -0.84 3.53
C GLU A 148 -3.62 -1.15 2.75
N LYS A 149 -3.64 -0.97 1.43
CA LYS A 149 -2.49 -1.22 0.55
C LYS A 149 -2.37 -0.15 -0.54
N VAL A 150 -1.16 0.37 -0.76
CA VAL A 150 -0.82 1.28 -1.86
C VAL A 150 0.13 0.57 -2.82
N LEU A 151 -0.18 0.57 -4.12
CA LEU A 151 0.68 0.06 -5.18
C LEU A 151 1.09 1.21 -6.08
N LEU A 152 2.38 1.38 -6.28
CA LEU A 152 2.98 2.37 -7.16
C LEU A 152 3.69 1.62 -8.30
N LEU A 153 3.07 1.61 -9.47
CA LEU A 153 3.46 0.80 -10.62
C LEU A 153 4.04 1.66 -11.74
N ASP A 154 4.94 1.04 -12.50
CA ASP A 154 5.44 1.51 -13.79
C ASP A 154 6.27 2.82 -13.71
N ARG A 155 6.55 3.42 -14.87
CA ARG A 155 7.38 4.62 -15.05
C ARG A 155 6.70 5.87 -14.48
N MET A 156 6.73 6.04 -13.17
CA MET A 156 6.29 7.29 -12.55
C MET A 156 7.35 8.37 -12.75
N SER A 157 6.94 9.50 -13.31
CA SER A 157 7.80 10.68 -13.35
C SER A 157 8.05 11.23 -11.94
N LYS A 158 9.07 12.08 -11.79
CA LYS A 158 9.34 12.80 -10.54
C LYS A 158 8.12 13.63 -10.10
N ASP A 159 7.39 14.19 -11.06
CA ASP A 159 6.18 14.95 -10.79
C ASP A 159 5.03 14.05 -10.31
N ASP A 160 4.82 12.89 -10.94
CA ASP A 160 3.83 11.91 -10.49
C ASP A 160 4.08 11.51 -9.03
N LEU A 161 5.32 11.14 -8.70
CA LEU A 161 5.72 10.83 -7.34
C LEU A 161 5.39 11.98 -6.39
N ARG A 162 5.74 13.22 -6.74
CA ARG A 162 5.42 14.40 -5.93
C ARG A 162 3.92 14.59 -5.72
N TYR A 163 3.09 14.36 -6.74
CA TYR A 163 1.63 14.43 -6.61
C TYR A 163 1.08 13.30 -5.74
N ILE A 164 1.62 12.10 -5.87
CA ILE A 164 1.21 10.93 -5.08
C ILE A 164 1.57 11.12 -3.61
N SER A 165 2.79 11.58 -3.30
CA SER A 165 3.17 11.90 -1.92
C SER A 165 2.27 12.95 -1.31
N LYS A 166 1.93 13.99 -2.08
CA LYS A 166 0.90 14.94 -1.64
C LYS A 166 -0.40 14.19 -1.40
N LEU A 167 -0.96 13.48 -2.37
CA LEU A 167 -2.23 12.76 -2.18
C LEU A 167 -2.26 11.90 -0.90
N LEU A 168 -1.19 11.16 -0.64
CA LEU A 168 -1.02 10.22 0.47
C LEU A 168 -0.57 10.85 1.79
N GLU A 169 -0.24 12.14 1.80
CA GLU A 169 0.12 12.86 3.02
C GLU A 169 -1.00 12.73 4.06
N ASN A 170 -0.62 12.36 5.29
CA ASN A 170 -1.52 12.07 6.43
C ASN A 170 -2.40 10.83 6.29
N PHE A 171 -2.24 10.01 5.23
CA PHE A 171 -2.84 8.68 5.20
C PHE A 171 -2.01 7.70 6.01
N ARG A 172 -2.70 6.81 6.73
CA ARG A 172 -2.09 5.59 7.23
C ARG A 172 -2.27 4.48 6.19
N PHE A 173 -1.17 3.92 5.72
CA PHE A 173 -1.19 2.76 4.83
C PHE A 173 -0.10 1.75 5.21
N PRO A 174 -0.45 0.67 5.94
CA PRO A 174 0.54 -0.25 6.47
C PRO A 174 1.28 -1.04 5.38
N HIS A 175 0.72 -1.16 4.18
CA HIS A 175 1.34 -1.89 3.07
C HIS A 175 1.61 -0.95 1.89
N LEU A 176 2.88 -0.84 1.51
CA LEU A 176 3.32 -0.17 0.30
C LEU A 176 3.99 -1.18 -0.63
N GLU A 177 3.67 -1.11 -1.90
CA GLU A 177 4.31 -1.88 -2.94
C GLU A 177 4.74 -0.92 -4.05
N ILE A 178 6.02 -0.93 -4.42
CA ILE A 178 6.57 -0.05 -5.44
C ILE A 178 7.35 -0.88 -6.45
N ARG A 179 7.15 -0.59 -7.74
CA ARG A 179 7.78 -1.33 -8.85
C ARG A 179 8.50 -0.41 -9.83
N PRO A 180 9.57 0.28 -9.41
CA PRO A 180 10.26 1.22 -10.29
C PRO A 180 11.09 0.46 -11.32
N GLU A 181 11.04 0.91 -12.58
CA GLU A 181 11.89 0.34 -13.63
C GLU A 181 13.36 0.71 -13.42
N ILE A 182 13.62 1.97 -13.08
CA ILE A 182 14.94 2.50 -12.73
C ILE A 182 14.86 3.10 -11.34
N MET A 183 15.69 2.57 -10.43
CA MET A 183 15.82 3.06 -9.07
C MET A 183 17.04 4.00 -8.96
N ASN A 184 16.79 5.31 -8.92
CA ASN A 184 17.81 6.35 -8.72
C ASN A 184 17.66 7.03 -7.35
N ASP A 185 18.55 7.96 -7.01
CA ASP A 185 18.54 8.63 -5.70
C ASP A 185 17.25 9.44 -5.44
N ASP A 186 16.65 10.06 -6.47
CA ASP A 186 15.38 10.79 -6.35
C ASP A 186 14.22 9.86 -5.95
N VAL A 187 14.08 8.73 -6.64
CA VAL A 187 13.05 7.72 -6.34
C VAL A 187 13.29 7.10 -4.96
N ALA A 188 14.55 6.82 -4.61
CA ALA A 188 14.92 6.29 -3.30
C ALA A 188 14.55 7.24 -2.15
N ASN A 189 14.88 8.53 -2.29
CA ASN A 189 14.53 9.56 -1.31
C ASN A 189 13.01 9.68 -1.15
N HIS A 190 12.28 9.67 -2.26
CA HIS A 190 10.83 9.70 -2.26
C HIS A 190 10.20 8.50 -1.54
N LEU A 191 10.73 7.29 -1.79
CA LEU A 191 10.30 6.07 -1.14
C LEU A 191 10.50 6.14 0.37
N LEU A 192 11.65 6.65 0.83
CA LEU A 192 11.94 6.82 2.26
C LEU A 192 10.96 7.80 2.92
N GLU A 193 10.68 8.93 2.27
CA GLU A 193 9.71 9.92 2.77
C GLU A 193 8.28 9.36 2.82
N THR A 194 7.88 8.63 1.78
CA THR A 194 6.56 7.97 1.71
C THR A 194 6.41 6.92 2.81
N CYS A 195 7.43 6.10 3.06
CA CYS A 195 7.39 5.09 4.12
C CYS A 195 7.26 5.71 5.51
N ARG A 196 7.97 6.83 5.77
CA ARG A 196 7.91 7.54 7.06
C ARG A 196 6.56 8.21 7.28
N SER A 197 6.09 8.97 6.30
CA SER A 197 4.83 9.72 6.40
C SER A 197 3.60 8.81 6.44
N GLY A 198 3.63 7.70 5.69
CA GLY A 198 2.53 6.73 5.62
C GLY A 198 2.42 5.76 6.80
N ASN A 199 3.41 5.77 7.72
CA ASN A 199 3.59 4.73 8.75
C ASN A 199 3.55 3.33 8.15
N VAL A 200 4.34 3.11 7.09
CA VAL A 200 4.41 1.83 6.38
C VAL A 200 5.03 0.78 7.30
N ASP A 201 4.33 -0.33 7.51
CA ASP A 201 4.81 -1.47 8.29
C ASP A 201 5.44 -2.53 7.37
N HIS A 202 4.87 -2.72 6.18
CA HIS A 202 5.30 -3.67 5.16
C HIS A 202 5.56 -2.98 3.82
N LEU A 203 6.78 -3.15 3.30
CA LEU A 203 7.19 -2.68 1.99
C LEU A 203 7.51 -3.85 1.07
N THR A 204 6.89 -3.90 -0.11
CA THR A 204 7.34 -4.70 -1.25
C THR A 204 8.01 -3.80 -2.28
N LEU A 205 9.23 -4.14 -2.68
CA LEU A 205 10.07 -3.39 -3.59
C LEU A 205 10.48 -4.29 -4.75
N GLU A 206 9.88 -4.09 -5.93
CA GLU A 206 10.20 -4.84 -7.15
C GLU A 206 11.06 -3.97 -8.08
N VAL A 207 12.36 -4.21 -8.09
CA VAL A 207 13.34 -3.36 -8.78
C VAL A 207 13.84 -3.96 -10.08
N GLY A 208 13.96 -3.11 -11.09
CA GLY A 208 14.71 -3.36 -12.32
C GLY A 208 16.16 -2.88 -12.19
N GLU A 209 16.51 -1.86 -12.97
CA GLU A 209 17.84 -1.26 -12.98
C GLU A 209 18.06 -0.38 -11.73
N ILE A 210 19.25 -0.44 -11.15
CA ILE A 210 19.62 0.38 -9.98
C ILE A 210 20.76 1.31 -10.40
N LYS A 211 20.48 2.62 -10.38
CA LYS A 211 21.38 3.72 -10.79
C LYS A 211 21.73 4.67 -9.63
N MET A 212 21.39 4.30 -8.40
CA MET A 212 21.67 5.13 -7.23
C MET A 212 23.11 5.03 -6.77
N SER A 213 23.56 6.06 -6.06
CA SER A 213 24.93 6.16 -5.55
C SER A 213 25.30 5.11 -4.49
N ASP A 214 24.38 4.81 -3.57
CA ASP A 214 24.58 3.86 -2.47
C ASP A 214 23.33 2.99 -2.22
N PRO A 215 23.20 1.87 -2.96
CA PRO A 215 22.06 0.96 -2.81
C PRO A 215 21.99 0.22 -1.48
N VAL A 216 23.14 -0.02 -0.84
CA VAL A 216 23.18 -0.68 0.48
C VAL A 216 22.60 0.25 1.55
N LYS A 217 22.98 1.53 1.51
CA LYS A 217 22.43 2.54 2.43
C LYS A 217 20.92 2.64 2.33
N LEU A 218 20.33 2.59 1.14
CA LEU A 218 18.87 2.58 1.00
C LEU A 218 18.23 1.40 1.74
N LEU A 219 18.74 0.17 1.57
CA LEU A 219 18.20 -1.02 2.25
C LEU A 219 18.30 -0.90 3.78
N LEU A 220 19.41 -0.36 4.28
CA LEU A 220 19.61 -0.09 5.71
C LEU A 220 18.66 0.99 6.22
N ASP A 221 18.49 2.08 5.48
CA ASP A 221 17.56 3.17 5.81
C ASP A 221 16.11 2.65 5.84
N LEU A 222 15.70 1.81 4.87
CA LEU A 222 14.40 1.16 4.84
C LEU A 222 14.19 0.21 6.02
N SER A 223 15.20 -0.61 6.36
CA SER A 223 15.14 -1.54 7.50
C SER A 223 14.97 -0.85 8.86
N SER A 224 15.27 0.45 8.92
CA SER A 224 15.07 1.29 10.10
C SER A 224 13.64 1.86 10.19
N ILE A 225 12.89 1.86 9.08
CA ILE A 225 11.55 2.44 8.98
C ILE A 225 10.46 1.37 9.03
N VAL A 226 10.64 0.26 8.31
CA VAL A 226 9.61 -0.79 8.16
C VAL A 226 9.91 -2.02 9.02
N ARG A 227 8.85 -2.75 9.41
CA ARG A 227 8.98 -4.04 10.12
C ARG A 227 9.12 -5.21 9.14
N SER A 228 8.67 -5.04 7.91
CA SER A 228 8.70 -6.08 6.90
C SER A 228 9.13 -5.52 5.55
N LEU A 229 10.12 -6.16 4.93
CA LEU A 229 10.65 -5.81 3.63
C LEU A 229 10.66 -7.03 2.72
N HIS A 230 10.09 -6.89 1.54
CA HIS A 230 10.14 -7.89 0.48
C HIS A 230 10.80 -7.26 -0.75
N VAL A 231 11.96 -7.77 -1.14
CA VAL A 231 12.70 -7.29 -2.31
C VAL A 231 12.55 -8.32 -3.43
N ILE A 232 12.12 -7.88 -4.60
CA ILE A 232 12.04 -8.68 -5.81
C ILE A 232 12.94 -8.05 -6.86
N GLN A 233 13.98 -8.75 -7.28
CA GLN A 233 14.90 -8.26 -8.31
C GLN A 233 14.57 -8.87 -9.67
N LYS A 234 14.31 -8.02 -10.66
CA LYS A 234 14.11 -8.44 -12.06
C LYS A 234 15.44 -8.77 -12.72
N SER A 235 15.37 -9.60 -13.76
CA SER A 235 16.50 -9.85 -14.65
C SER A 235 16.85 -8.58 -15.43
N LEU A 236 18.15 -8.27 -15.53
CA LEU A 236 18.66 -7.14 -16.31
C LEU A 236 18.98 -7.50 -17.78
N GLY A 237 18.56 -8.68 -18.25
CA GLY A 237 18.66 -9.09 -19.66
C GLY A 237 20.07 -9.50 -20.14
N ALA A 238 21.14 -9.20 -19.40
CA ALA A 238 22.49 -9.62 -19.75
C ALA A 238 22.87 -10.94 -19.06
N GLU A 239 23.01 -12.00 -19.86
CA GLU A 239 23.38 -13.36 -19.40
C GLU A 239 24.76 -13.40 -18.70
N HIS A 240 25.64 -12.44 -18.99
CA HIS A 240 26.99 -12.37 -18.42
C HIS A 240 27.05 -12.13 -16.90
N PHE A 241 25.93 -11.82 -16.26
CA PHE A 241 25.86 -11.60 -14.81
C PHE A 241 25.46 -12.84 -14.01
N LEU A 242 25.08 -13.95 -14.66
CA LEU A 242 24.55 -15.14 -13.97
C LEU A 242 25.54 -15.81 -13.01
N SER A 243 26.84 -15.60 -13.20
CA SER A 243 27.91 -16.17 -12.35
C SER A 243 28.40 -15.24 -11.25
N ARG A 244 27.92 -13.99 -11.18
CA ARG A 244 28.42 -13.00 -10.22
C ARG A 244 27.53 -12.90 -8.99
N ASN A 245 28.13 -12.56 -7.85
CA ASN A 245 27.42 -12.30 -6.60
C ASN A 245 26.74 -10.92 -6.68
N PHE A 246 25.68 -10.83 -7.47
CA PHE A 246 24.98 -9.59 -7.76
C PHE A 246 23.63 -9.56 -7.05
N PHE A 247 23.42 -8.52 -6.26
CA PHE A 247 22.11 -8.22 -5.69
C PHE A 247 21.96 -6.71 -5.51
N PHE A 248 20.75 -6.22 -5.74
CA PHE A 248 20.34 -4.84 -5.53
C PHE A 248 21.35 -3.79 -6.06
N GLY A 249 21.90 -3.99 -7.26
CA GLY A 249 22.82 -3.04 -7.89
C GLY A 249 24.27 -3.11 -7.41
N THR A 250 24.62 -4.05 -6.54
CA THR A 250 25.99 -4.21 -6.01
C THR A 250 26.54 -5.60 -6.29
N PHE A 251 27.82 -5.64 -6.68
CA PHE A 251 28.59 -6.87 -6.90
C PHE A 251 29.45 -7.18 -5.68
N ASP A 252 29.54 -8.47 -5.33
CA ASP A 252 30.51 -9.01 -4.36
C ASP A 252 30.48 -8.32 -2.99
N ALA A 253 29.34 -7.77 -2.62
CA ALA A 253 29.12 -7.22 -1.28
C ALA A 253 29.00 -8.34 -0.24
N ASP A 254 29.33 -8.01 1.02
CA ASP A 254 29.10 -8.88 2.17
C ASP A 254 27.61 -8.86 2.57
N TRP A 255 26.78 -9.49 1.73
CA TRP A 255 25.34 -9.61 1.97
C TRP A 255 24.98 -10.26 3.30
N PRO A 256 25.68 -11.30 3.79
CA PRO A 256 25.49 -11.81 5.14
C PRO A 256 25.58 -10.71 6.21
N ALA A 257 26.66 -9.91 6.21
CA ALA A 257 26.81 -8.84 7.19
C ALA A 257 25.75 -7.74 7.04
N ILE A 258 25.43 -7.34 5.80
CA ILE A 258 24.42 -6.31 5.51
C ILE A 258 23.03 -6.78 5.99
N ILE A 259 22.64 -8.02 5.72
CA ILE A 259 21.33 -8.57 6.14
C ILE A 259 21.23 -8.62 7.68
N LEU A 260 22.30 -9.02 8.37
CA LEU A 260 22.35 -8.97 9.84
C LEU A 260 22.22 -7.54 10.35
N GLN A 261 22.87 -6.59 9.69
CA GLN A 261 22.74 -5.17 10.01
C GLN A 261 21.31 -4.68 9.80
N MET A 262 20.60 -5.11 8.76
CA MET A 262 19.18 -4.79 8.56
C MET A 262 18.30 -5.32 9.72
N PHE A 263 18.50 -6.57 10.15
CA PHE A 263 17.75 -7.15 11.28
C PHE A 263 18.07 -6.51 12.63
N SER A 264 19.26 -5.93 12.80
CA SER A 264 19.62 -5.14 14.00
C SER A 264 18.81 -3.85 14.14
N LYS A 265 18.07 -3.44 13.10
CA LYS A 265 17.18 -2.28 13.09
C LYS A 265 15.74 -2.67 13.45
N LYS A 266 14.75 -1.97 12.88
CA LYS A 266 13.31 -2.21 13.11
C LYS A 266 12.78 -3.44 12.37
N LEU A 267 13.51 -3.95 11.38
CA LEU A 267 13.09 -5.04 10.52
C LEU A 267 12.92 -6.37 11.26
N ASP A 268 11.72 -6.94 11.21
CA ASP A 268 11.36 -8.25 11.78
C ASP A 268 11.26 -9.32 10.68
N ARG A 269 10.96 -8.91 9.43
CA ARG A 269 10.73 -9.82 8.30
C ARG A 269 11.46 -9.35 7.06
N LEU A 270 12.26 -10.22 6.46
CA LEU A 270 12.94 -9.97 5.19
C LEU A 270 12.68 -11.13 4.23
N ASN A 271 12.10 -10.83 3.07
CA ASN A 271 12.05 -11.75 1.95
C ASN A 271 12.85 -11.18 0.76
N ILE A 272 13.79 -11.95 0.20
CA ILE A 272 14.56 -11.58 -0.99
C ILE A 272 14.31 -12.60 -2.11
N ASN A 273 13.63 -12.16 -3.17
CA ASN A 273 13.50 -12.88 -4.42
C ASN A 273 14.54 -12.37 -5.43
N ASN A 274 15.57 -13.18 -5.67
CA ASN A 274 16.63 -12.89 -6.62
C ASN A 274 16.95 -14.14 -7.46
N HIS A 275 15.92 -14.72 -8.09
CA HIS A 275 16.04 -15.96 -8.85
C HIS A 275 17.06 -15.90 -9.99
N THR A 276 17.23 -14.74 -10.61
CA THR A 276 18.19 -14.55 -11.71
C THR A 276 19.64 -14.60 -11.23
N TYR A 277 19.93 -14.08 -10.03
CA TYR A 277 21.30 -13.98 -9.51
C TYR A 277 21.44 -14.65 -8.13
N PRO A 278 21.18 -15.96 -8.00
CA PRO A 278 21.00 -16.63 -6.71
C PRO A 278 22.31 -16.89 -5.94
N ALA A 279 23.45 -16.48 -6.48
CA ALA A 279 24.78 -16.72 -5.93
C ALA A 279 25.23 -15.64 -4.92
N TYR A 280 24.50 -14.54 -4.78
CA TYR A 280 24.83 -13.42 -3.88
C TYR A 280 24.99 -13.80 -2.39
N ILE A 281 24.45 -14.95 -1.97
CA ILE A 281 24.74 -15.57 -0.67
C ILE A 281 25.48 -16.88 -0.91
N SER A 282 26.78 -16.88 -0.57
CA SER A 282 27.60 -18.09 -0.56
C SER A 282 27.19 -19.04 0.58
N ARG A 283 27.62 -20.31 0.52
CA ARG A 283 27.31 -21.26 1.60
C ARG A 283 27.86 -20.82 2.97
N PRO A 284 29.15 -20.43 3.10
CA PRO A 284 29.65 -19.91 4.38
C PRO A 284 28.87 -18.68 4.86
N GLY A 285 28.43 -17.82 3.94
CA GLY A 285 27.60 -16.67 4.25
C GLY A 285 26.19 -17.05 4.75
N GLY A 286 25.58 -18.07 4.16
CA GLY A 286 24.31 -18.63 4.61
C GLY A 286 24.42 -19.29 5.98
N ASP A 287 25.50 -20.03 6.24
CA ASP A 287 25.73 -20.68 7.54
C ASP A 287 25.92 -19.63 8.64
N LEU A 288 26.68 -18.57 8.35
CA LEU A 288 26.82 -17.41 9.24
C LEU A 288 25.47 -16.72 9.51
N LEU A 289 24.63 -16.54 8.49
CA LEU A 289 23.30 -15.96 8.65
C LEU A 289 22.41 -16.80 9.57
N ILE A 290 22.42 -18.13 9.40
CA ILE A 290 21.66 -19.06 10.24
C ILE A 290 22.08 -18.90 11.71
N GLU A 291 23.37 -19.04 11.99
CA GLU A 291 23.92 -18.93 13.35
C GLU A 291 23.57 -17.59 13.99
N ARG A 292 23.83 -16.49 13.27
CA ARG A 292 23.68 -15.13 13.81
C ARG A 292 22.22 -14.74 13.97
N ILE A 293 21.33 -15.12 13.06
CA ILE A 293 19.89 -14.86 13.20
C ILE A 293 19.31 -15.58 14.42
N VAL A 294 19.66 -16.85 14.64
CA VAL A 294 19.21 -17.61 15.80
C VAL A 294 19.73 -16.98 17.10
N SER A 295 20.97 -16.48 17.09
CA SER A 295 21.58 -15.81 18.26
C SER A 295 21.11 -14.37 18.51
N LEU A 296 20.35 -13.76 17.59
CA LEU A 296 19.99 -12.33 17.65
C LEU A 296 19.08 -11.98 18.84
N GLY A 297 18.44 -12.98 19.46
CA GLY A 297 17.47 -12.78 20.55
C GLY A 297 16.19 -12.05 20.10
N LYS A 298 16.01 -11.88 18.80
CA LYS A 298 14.89 -11.17 18.18
C LYS A 298 14.05 -12.14 17.37
N LYS A 299 12.74 -12.12 17.58
CA LYS A 299 11.79 -12.88 16.74
C LYS A 299 11.88 -12.33 15.32
N VAL A 300 12.42 -13.11 14.39
CA VAL A 300 12.55 -12.70 12.98
C VAL A 300 12.12 -13.80 12.02
N TRP A 301 11.78 -13.39 10.78
CA TRP A 301 11.61 -14.28 9.64
C TRP A 301 12.46 -13.80 8.47
N PHE A 302 13.38 -14.66 8.04
CA PHE A 302 14.24 -14.45 6.89
C PHE A 302 13.93 -15.51 5.84
N LEU A 303 13.68 -15.06 4.61
CA LEU A 303 13.55 -15.91 3.43
C LEU A 303 14.35 -15.27 2.31
N ALA A 304 15.21 -16.05 1.65
CA ALA A 304 16.03 -15.55 0.57
C ALA A 304 16.20 -16.62 -0.49
N THR A 305 16.21 -16.19 -1.76
CA THR A 305 16.73 -17.04 -2.84
C THR A 305 18.21 -17.32 -2.56
N CYS A 306 18.60 -18.59 -2.53
CA CYS A 306 19.98 -19.03 -2.29
C CYS A 306 20.17 -20.44 -2.88
N LYS A 307 21.05 -20.58 -3.87
CA LYS A 307 21.36 -21.89 -4.49
C LYS A 307 22.49 -22.66 -3.79
N ALA A 308 23.10 -22.09 -2.76
CA ALA A 308 24.27 -22.66 -2.08
C ALA A 308 24.00 -24.01 -1.39
N TYR A 309 22.72 -24.33 -1.14
CA TYR A 309 22.26 -25.56 -0.46
C TYR A 309 21.58 -26.57 -1.40
N ALA A 310 21.69 -26.39 -2.73
CA ALA A 310 21.00 -27.24 -3.70
C ALA A 310 21.38 -28.74 -3.57
N THR A 311 22.64 -29.04 -3.25
CA THR A 311 23.16 -30.41 -3.16
C THR A 311 23.09 -30.99 -1.75
N GLN A 312 22.96 -30.15 -0.72
CA GLN A 312 22.99 -30.55 0.68
C GLN A 312 21.92 -29.76 1.44
N PRO A 313 20.65 -30.22 1.35
CA PRO A 313 19.55 -29.53 2.00
C PRO A 313 19.66 -29.61 3.53
N ILE A 314 19.21 -28.56 4.20
CA ILE A 314 19.14 -28.49 5.66
C ILE A 314 17.67 -28.32 6.05
N VAL A 315 17.20 -29.15 6.96
CA VAL A 315 15.90 -28.98 7.62
C VAL A 315 16.09 -29.31 9.10
N GLN A 316 16.07 -28.28 9.95
CA GLN A 316 16.26 -28.46 11.38
C GLN A 316 15.45 -27.46 12.19
N LYS A 317 15.32 -27.73 13.49
CA LYS A 317 14.71 -26.83 14.47
C LYS A 317 15.72 -26.54 15.57
N GLU A 318 15.87 -25.27 15.92
CA GLU A 318 16.84 -24.81 16.91
C GLU A 318 16.30 -23.55 17.60
N ASN A 319 16.27 -23.51 18.93
CA ASN A 319 15.89 -22.32 19.72
C ASN A 319 14.58 -21.64 19.27
N ASN A 320 13.53 -22.41 18.99
CA ASN A 320 12.25 -21.96 18.43
C ASN A 320 12.30 -21.42 16.99
N TYR A 321 13.42 -21.60 16.28
CA TYR A 321 13.51 -21.37 14.85
C TYR A 321 13.32 -22.67 14.09
N THR A 322 12.66 -22.56 12.93
CA THR A 322 12.71 -23.56 11.87
C THR A 322 13.68 -23.04 10.82
N ILE A 323 14.70 -23.85 10.52
CA ILE A 323 15.71 -23.57 9.50
C ILE A 323 15.45 -24.53 8.35
N ARG A 324 15.29 -23.97 7.15
CA ARG A 324 15.05 -24.74 5.93
C ARG A 324 15.87 -24.14 4.79
N ALA A 325 16.87 -24.87 4.32
CA ALA A 325 17.65 -24.52 3.16
C ALA A 325 17.51 -25.65 2.13
N VAL A 326 16.68 -25.45 1.11
CA VAL A 326 16.38 -26.50 0.11
C VAL A 326 16.35 -25.92 -1.29
N SER A 327 17.00 -26.62 -2.23
CA SER A 327 17.00 -26.31 -3.67
C SER A 327 17.50 -24.90 -3.99
N THR A 328 16.63 -23.90 -3.89
CA THR A 328 16.86 -22.52 -4.36
C THR A 328 16.58 -21.46 -3.29
N PHE A 329 16.30 -21.83 -2.04
CA PHE A 329 16.07 -20.86 -0.97
C PHE A 329 16.67 -21.26 0.37
N LEU A 330 16.94 -20.25 1.18
CA LEU A 330 17.29 -20.32 2.59
C LEU A 330 16.21 -19.61 3.40
N GLU A 331 15.62 -20.30 4.37
CA GLU A 331 14.63 -19.77 5.30
C GLU A 331 15.07 -20.00 6.75
N VAL A 332 14.99 -18.95 7.56
CA VAL A 332 15.15 -18.99 9.01
C VAL A 332 13.95 -18.31 9.63
N LYS A 333 13.10 -19.07 10.33
CA LYS A 333 11.78 -18.60 10.79
C LYS A 333 11.57 -18.88 12.27
N HIS A 334 11.38 -17.83 13.07
CA HIS A 334 10.93 -17.99 14.46
C HIS A 334 9.49 -18.52 14.52
N ALA A 335 9.19 -19.45 15.43
CA ALA A 335 7.92 -20.17 15.52
C ALA A 335 6.69 -19.26 15.70
N GLU A 336 6.86 -18.14 16.43
CA GLU A 336 5.78 -17.18 16.68
C GLU A 336 5.52 -16.20 15.53
N ILE A 337 6.39 -16.12 14.52
CA ILE A 337 6.18 -15.21 13.40
C ILE A 337 5.40 -15.90 12.30
N GLN A 338 4.28 -15.28 11.94
CA GLN A 338 3.53 -15.65 10.76
C GLN A 338 4.25 -15.16 9.50
N PRO A 339 4.27 -15.96 8.41
CA PRO A 339 4.73 -15.50 7.11
C PRO A 339 3.93 -14.27 6.67
N ILE A 340 4.50 -13.49 5.77
CA ILE A 340 3.73 -12.46 5.05
C ILE A 340 2.66 -13.20 4.24
N GLY A 341 1.38 -12.96 4.55
CA GLY A 341 0.28 -13.40 3.70
C GLY A 341 0.38 -12.65 2.37
N TYR A 342 0.57 -13.38 1.28
CA TYR A 342 0.62 -12.85 -0.07
C TYR A 342 -0.76 -12.64 -0.66
#